data_AF-A0A957UCY4-F1
#
_entry.id   AF-A0A957UCY4-F1
#
_cell.length_a   1.000
_cell.length_b   1.000
_cell.length_c   1.000
_cell.angle_alpha   90.00
_cell.angle_beta   90.00
_cell.angle_gamma   90.00
#
_symmetry.space_group_name_H-M   'P 1'
#
loop_
_entity.id
_entity.type
_entity.pdbx_description
1 polymer ?
#
loop_
_entity_poly.entity_id
_entity_poly.type
_entity_poly.pdbx_seq_one_letter_code
_entity_poly.pdbx_strand_id
1 'polypeptide(L)'
;NSLVGSTANDQVGKGDPSRVQALGNGNYVVRSPDWDNGGVSNAGAVTWGSGDAGISGVISVANSLVGSTANDRVGSAEVTMPGNGNYVVRSPNWDNGAVADAGAVTWGDGTTGVAGFISTANSVVGGTNSGGSSMVANYDATNSQLVVGRPADNIVTFLRQSSVPMVTVAKTASPESEVGYGRLLTYTLILTNTGGEDPAVLVTDTLPAGVVFAGWIEQSGAAVANDVVAWSGAVNTGTPITISFQVTNSAAGGATITNTVQFSGTTQAGSATAAYTTATTLTPSGSGSWSDLFPPCTGECNYVIPPGVTVTLDGDINLSGNLEIQAGAAFNPNGKTVTLTGDEAQTLTGNPLAFYNLVVN
;
A
#
# COMPACT_ATOMS: atom_id res chain seq x y z
N ASN A 1 9.27 9.37 -24.73
CA ASN A 1 8.24 8.31 -24.76
C ASN A 1 7.94 7.97 -26.21
N SER A 2 8.49 6.87 -26.72
CA SER A 2 8.24 6.41 -28.08
C SER A 2 7.91 4.93 -28.08
N LEU A 3 6.75 4.56 -28.61
CA LEU A 3 6.37 3.19 -28.91
C LEU A 3 6.84 2.87 -30.33
N VAL A 4 7.64 1.82 -30.48
CA VAL A 4 8.25 1.46 -31.77
C VAL A 4 7.95 0.01 -32.15
N GLY A 5 7.93 -0.26 -33.45
CA GLY A 5 7.89 -1.61 -33.97
C GLY A 5 9.24 -2.32 -33.82
N SER A 6 9.21 -3.64 -33.92
CA SER A 6 10.39 -4.51 -33.94
C SER A 6 10.91 -4.76 -35.35
N THR A 7 10.09 -4.58 -36.39
CA THR A 7 10.41 -4.90 -37.77
C THR A 7 10.09 -3.75 -38.73
N ALA A 8 10.62 -3.85 -39.96
CA ALA A 8 10.36 -2.86 -40.99
C ALA A 8 8.90 -2.93 -41.44
N ASN A 9 8.25 -1.76 -41.55
CA ASN A 9 6.84 -1.62 -41.94
C ASN A 9 5.78 -2.06 -40.91
N ASP A 10 6.16 -2.25 -39.64
CA ASP A 10 5.22 -2.51 -38.53
C ASP A 10 4.12 -1.44 -38.36
N GLN A 11 4.34 -0.23 -38.90
CA GLN A 11 3.32 0.81 -39.02
C GLN A 11 2.56 1.08 -37.71
N VAL A 12 3.31 1.26 -36.62
CA VAL A 12 2.77 1.53 -35.28
C VAL A 12 1.81 2.73 -35.31
N GLY A 13 0.57 2.51 -34.88
CA GLY A 13 -0.46 3.56 -34.85
C GLY A 13 -0.82 4.15 -36.23
N LYS A 14 -0.63 3.42 -37.33
CA LYS A 14 -0.75 3.91 -38.71
C LYS A 14 -1.95 4.82 -39.00
N GLY A 15 -1.68 6.10 -39.27
CA GLY A 15 -2.33 7.01 -40.24
C GLY A 15 -3.83 7.32 -40.14
N ASP A 16 -4.62 6.50 -39.49
CA ASP A 16 -6.03 6.74 -39.20
C ASP A 16 -6.11 7.24 -37.75
N PRO A 17 -6.66 8.44 -37.48
CA PRO A 17 -6.79 8.97 -36.12
C PRO A 17 -7.56 8.04 -35.19
N SER A 18 -8.37 7.10 -35.72
CA SER A 18 -9.01 6.08 -34.90
C SER A 18 -8.01 5.10 -34.27
N ARG A 19 -6.81 4.90 -34.83
CA ARG A 19 -5.80 3.93 -34.35
C ARG A 19 -5.05 4.38 -33.09
N VAL A 20 -5.13 5.65 -32.72
CA VAL A 20 -4.73 6.13 -31.39
C VAL A 20 -5.97 6.68 -30.71
N GLN A 21 -6.53 5.91 -29.78
CA GLN A 21 -7.84 6.21 -29.21
C GLN A 21 -7.70 6.61 -27.75
N ALA A 22 -8.09 7.84 -27.43
CA ALA A 22 -8.14 8.33 -26.05
C ALA A 22 -9.27 7.65 -25.29
N LEU A 23 -9.01 7.18 -24.08
CA LEU A 23 -9.97 6.60 -23.15
C LEU A 23 -10.61 7.69 -22.30
N GLY A 24 -11.82 7.42 -21.79
CA GLY A 24 -12.56 8.38 -20.95
C GLY A 24 -11.89 8.74 -19.62
N ASN A 25 -10.86 7.97 -19.20
CA ASN A 25 -10.09 8.22 -17.98
C ASN A 25 -8.76 8.96 -18.22
N GLY A 26 -8.54 9.50 -19.42
CA GLY A 26 -7.33 10.26 -19.78
C GLY A 26 -6.17 9.43 -20.32
N ASN A 27 -6.25 8.09 -20.25
CA ASN A 27 -5.28 7.18 -20.89
C ASN A 27 -5.60 6.99 -22.38
N TYR A 28 -4.85 6.16 -23.09
CA TYR A 28 -5.10 5.87 -24.51
C TYR A 28 -4.71 4.44 -24.91
N VAL A 29 -5.19 4.01 -26.07
CA VAL A 29 -4.80 2.76 -26.71
C VAL A 29 -4.27 3.01 -28.12
N VAL A 30 -3.18 2.33 -28.49
CA VAL A 30 -2.58 2.37 -29.82
C VAL A 30 -2.81 1.03 -30.50
N ARG A 31 -3.46 1.05 -31.66
CA ARG A 31 -3.72 -0.11 -32.51
C ARG A 31 -2.68 -0.20 -33.62
N SER A 32 -2.02 -1.35 -33.71
CA SER A 32 -0.98 -1.65 -34.70
C SER A 32 -1.25 -3.00 -35.36
N PRO A 33 -2.35 -3.16 -36.13
CA PRO A 33 -2.75 -4.46 -36.70
C PRO A 33 -1.82 -4.99 -37.79
N ASP A 34 -0.92 -4.17 -38.30
CA ASP A 34 0.07 -4.54 -39.31
C ASP A 34 1.47 -4.77 -38.69
N TRP A 35 1.55 -4.87 -37.35
CA TRP A 35 2.78 -5.17 -36.61
C TRP A 35 3.12 -6.66 -36.70
N ASP A 36 4.40 -6.96 -36.95
CA ASP A 36 4.95 -8.31 -37.02
C ASP A 36 5.57 -8.74 -35.69
N ASN A 37 5.19 -9.92 -35.19
CA ASN A 37 5.78 -10.50 -34.00
C ASN A 37 6.95 -11.42 -34.37
N GLY A 38 8.11 -10.82 -34.64
CA GLY A 38 9.27 -11.56 -35.14
C GLY A 38 8.98 -12.20 -36.50
N GLY A 39 8.88 -13.52 -36.55
CA GLY A 39 8.57 -14.26 -37.79
C GLY A 39 7.07 -14.35 -38.14
N VAL A 40 6.19 -13.85 -37.27
CA VAL A 40 4.73 -13.92 -37.46
C VAL A 40 4.23 -12.64 -38.10
N SER A 41 3.98 -12.69 -39.41
CA SER A 41 3.52 -11.55 -40.19
C SER A 41 2.11 -11.10 -39.81
N ASN A 42 1.91 -9.80 -39.63
CA ASN A 42 0.65 -9.17 -39.28
C ASN A 42 -0.03 -9.83 -38.07
N ALA A 43 0.74 -10.25 -37.07
CA ALA A 43 0.19 -10.71 -35.79
C ALA A 43 -0.71 -9.63 -35.18
N GLY A 44 -0.30 -8.37 -35.35
CA GLY A 44 -0.98 -7.20 -34.85
C GLY A 44 -0.84 -7.03 -33.35
N ALA A 45 -1.12 -5.81 -32.88
CA ALA A 45 -1.03 -5.45 -31.48
C ALA A 45 -2.03 -4.37 -31.09
N VAL A 46 -2.49 -4.41 -29.83
CA VAL A 46 -3.09 -3.27 -29.14
C VAL A 46 -2.28 -2.97 -27.88
N THR A 47 -1.79 -1.75 -27.78
CA THR A 47 -0.93 -1.29 -26.68
C THR A 47 -1.65 -0.22 -25.88
N TRP A 48 -1.75 -0.40 -24.57
CA TRP A 48 -2.26 0.66 -23.67
C TRP A 48 -1.14 1.63 -23.32
N GLY A 49 -1.46 2.91 -23.17
CA GLY A 49 -0.54 3.96 -22.73
C GLY A 49 -1.17 4.88 -21.70
N SER A 50 -0.38 5.24 -20.68
CA SER A 50 -0.76 6.24 -19.68
C SER A 50 -0.86 7.62 -20.30
N GLY A 51 -1.90 8.37 -19.98
CA GLY A 51 -2.04 9.77 -20.40
C GLY A 51 -0.94 10.68 -19.82
N ASP A 52 -0.50 10.38 -18.60
CA ASP A 52 0.49 11.17 -17.87
C ASP A 52 1.92 10.78 -18.24
N ALA A 53 2.23 9.48 -18.15
CA ALA A 53 3.58 8.97 -18.37
C ALA A 53 3.87 8.64 -19.84
N GLY A 54 2.83 8.46 -20.66
CA GLY A 54 2.95 7.90 -22.00
C GLY A 54 3.27 6.40 -22.00
N ILE A 55 3.67 5.89 -23.16
CA ILE A 55 4.24 4.54 -23.32
C ILE A 55 5.57 4.63 -24.09
N SER A 56 6.51 3.74 -23.78
CA SER A 56 7.79 3.66 -24.47
C SER A 56 8.31 2.24 -24.59
N GLY A 57 9.07 1.98 -25.65
CA GLY A 57 9.72 0.69 -25.90
C GLY A 57 9.22 0.04 -27.17
N VAL A 58 9.75 -1.15 -27.44
CA VAL A 58 9.33 -1.99 -28.57
C VAL A 58 8.02 -2.68 -28.21
N ILE A 59 7.06 -2.76 -29.13
CA ILE A 59 5.86 -3.60 -28.97
C ILE A 59 6.29 -5.04 -28.70
N SER A 60 5.72 -5.66 -27.67
CA SER A 60 5.97 -7.06 -27.32
C SER A 60 4.80 -7.65 -26.54
N VAL A 61 4.82 -8.96 -26.34
CA VAL A 61 3.87 -9.66 -25.44
C VAL A 61 3.88 -9.12 -24.00
N ALA A 62 4.94 -8.44 -23.56
CA ALA A 62 5.04 -7.92 -22.20
C ALA A 62 4.26 -6.62 -21.98
N ASN A 63 4.02 -5.83 -23.03
CA ASN A 63 3.39 -4.52 -22.93
C ASN A 63 2.16 -4.35 -23.84
N SER A 64 1.85 -5.35 -24.66
CA SER A 64 0.77 -5.28 -25.65
C SER A 64 -0.01 -6.58 -25.72
N LEU A 65 -1.30 -6.47 -26.03
CA LEU A 65 -2.12 -7.60 -26.45
C LEU A 65 -1.79 -7.92 -27.90
N VAL A 66 -1.32 -9.14 -28.18
CA VAL A 66 -0.81 -9.50 -29.51
C VAL A 66 -1.38 -10.81 -30.02
N GLY A 67 -1.39 -10.94 -31.36
CA GLY A 67 -1.65 -12.21 -32.04
C GLY A 67 -0.48 -13.18 -31.92
N SER A 68 -0.78 -14.46 -32.07
CA SER A 68 0.20 -15.56 -32.11
C SER A 68 0.35 -16.18 -33.49
N THR A 69 -0.57 -15.90 -34.41
CA THR A 69 -0.57 -16.47 -35.77
C THR A 69 -0.52 -15.40 -36.84
N ALA A 70 -0.15 -15.80 -38.06
CA ALA A 70 -0.01 -14.88 -39.17
C ALA A 70 -1.39 -14.38 -39.62
N ASN A 71 -1.52 -13.06 -39.77
CA ASN A 71 -2.77 -12.37 -40.11
C ASN A 71 -3.85 -12.33 -39.02
N ASP A 72 -3.52 -12.64 -37.75
CA ASP A 72 -4.40 -12.36 -36.61
C ASP A 72 -4.86 -10.89 -36.58
N ARG A 73 -3.97 -9.97 -37.01
CA ARG A 73 -4.22 -8.53 -37.16
C ARG A 73 -4.93 -7.94 -35.95
N VAL A 74 -4.45 -8.26 -34.76
CA VAL A 74 -5.01 -7.75 -33.50
C VAL A 74 -5.03 -6.22 -33.52
N GLY A 75 -6.19 -5.63 -33.20
CA GLY A 75 -6.42 -4.19 -33.34
C GLY A 75 -6.91 -3.74 -34.73
N SER A 76 -7.31 -4.67 -35.61
CA SER A 76 -7.90 -4.33 -36.91
C SER A 76 -9.31 -3.77 -36.81
N ALA A 77 -10.10 -4.23 -35.83
CA ALA A 77 -11.39 -3.63 -35.49
C ALA A 77 -11.21 -2.43 -34.55
N GLU A 78 -12.25 -1.60 -34.45
CA GLU A 78 -12.30 -0.50 -33.48
C GLU A 78 -12.30 -1.03 -32.04
N VAL A 79 -11.62 -0.29 -31.16
CA VAL A 79 -11.75 -0.50 -29.72
C VAL A 79 -13.03 0.20 -29.26
N THR A 80 -13.87 -0.53 -28.53
CA THR A 80 -15.09 0.01 -27.95
C THR A 80 -14.82 0.52 -26.55
N MET A 81 -15.32 1.72 -26.23
CA MET A 81 -15.30 2.27 -24.87
C MET A 81 -16.68 2.13 -24.23
N PRO A 82 -16.84 1.27 -23.23
CA PRO A 82 -18.13 1.07 -22.57
C PRO A 82 -18.52 2.21 -21.60
N GLY A 83 -17.68 3.25 -21.45
CA GLY A 83 -17.99 4.43 -20.64
C GLY A 83 -17.55 4.36 -19.17
N ASN A 84 -17.04 3.22 -18.70
CA ASN A 84 -16.51 3.00 -17.35
C ASN A 84 -14.98 3.20 -17.26
N GLY A 85 -14.39 3.92 -18.22
CA GLY A 85 -12.93 4.11 -18.32
C GLY A 85 -12.14 2.94 -18.89
N ASN A 86 -12.74 1.75 -19.03
CA ASN A 86 -12.10 0.56 -19.63
C ASN A 86 -12.26 0.53 -21.15
N TYR A 87 -11.75 -0.52 -21.79
CA TYR A 87 -11.86 -0.70 -23.24
C TYR A 87 -12.04 -2.16 -23.65
N VAL A 88 -12.61 -2.39 -24.83
CA VAL A 88 -12.86 -3.72 -25.38
C VAL A 88 -12.21 -3.84 -26.74
N VAL A 89 -11.31 -4.81 -26.88
CA VAL A 89 -10.64 -5.12 -28.15
C VAL A 89 -11.39 -6.26 -28.83
N ARG A 90 -11.86 -6.03 -30.06
CA ARG A 90 -12.37 -7.09 -30.93
C ARG A 90 -11.29 -7.46 -31.94
N SER A 91 -11.00 -8.75 -32.05
CA SER A 91 -10.03 -9.31 -32.98
C SER A 91 -10.73 -10.35 -33.86
N PRO A 92 -11.50 -9.92 -34.88
CA PRO A 92 -12.33 -10.83 -35.67
C PRO A 92 -11.53 -11.83 -36.52
N ASN A 93 -10.28 -11.49 -36.86
CA ASN A 93 -9.41 -12.33 -37.69
C ASN A 93 -8.45 -13.19 -36.86
N TRP A 94 -8.63 -13.24 -35.53
CA TRP A 94 -7.73 -14.00 -34.68
C TRP A 94 -7.98 -15.50 -34.81
N ASP A 95 -6.90 -16.28 -34.96
CA ASP A 95 -6.95 -17.72 -35.10
C ASP A 95 -6.76 -18.42 -33.75
N ASN A 96 -7.61 -19.40 -33.44
CA ASN A 96 -7.49 -20.22 -32.23
C ASN A 96 -6.59 -21.46 -32.45
N GLY A 97 -5.50 -21.28 -33.19
CA GLY A 97 -4.57 -22.34 -33.59
C GLY A 97 -5.09 -23.24 -34.72
N ALA A 98 -6.20 -23.96 -34.52
CA ALA A 98 -6.75 -24.90 -35.51
C ALA A 98 -7.84 -24.29 -36.41
N VAL A 99 -8.40 -23.16 -36.00
CA VAL A 99 -9.56 -22.54 -36.64
C VAL A 99 -9.20 -21.14 -37.10
N ALA A 100 -9.28 -20.91 -38.40
CA ALA A 100 -9.02 -19.62 -39.01
C ALA A 100 -10.16 -18.63 -38.73
N ASP A 101 -9.80 -17.38 -38.43
CA ASP A 101 -10.72 -16.28 -38.14
C ASP A 101 -11.79 -16.67 -37.08
N ALA A 102 -11.38 -17.46 -36.09
CA ALA A 102 -12.25 -17.87 -34.99
C ALA A 102 -12.74 -16.65 -34.20
N GLY A 103 -11.88 -15.66 -34.08
CA GLY A 103 -12.12 -14.38 -33.44
C GLY A 103 -11.92 -14.40 -31.93
N ALA A 104 -11.72 -13.21 -31.39
CA ALA A 104 -11.65 -13.00 -29.95
C ALA A 104 -12.23 -11.64 -29.55
N VAL A 105 -12.73 -11.58 -28.32
CA VAL A 105 -13.07 -10.33 -27.63
C VAL A 105 -12.31 -10.29 -26.30
N THR A 106 -11.52 -9.25 -26.11
CA THR A 106 -10.67 -9.06 -24.93
C THR A 106 -11.12 -7.83 -24.16
N TRP A 107 -11.28 -7.96 -22.84
CA TRP A 107 -11.48 -6.84 -21.94
C TRP A 107 -10.11 -6.25 -21.56
N GLY A 108 -9.96 -4.93 -21.70
CA GLY A 108 -8.77 -4.18 -21.30
C GLY A 108 -9.08 -3.24 -20.14
N ASP A 109 -8.28 -3.31 -19.09
CA ASP A 109 -8.36 -2.39 -17.97
C ASP A 109 -7.86 -1.01 -18.39
N GLY A 110 -8.65 0.04 -18.19
CA GLY A 110 -8.30 1.38 -18.60
C GLY A 110 -7.15 2.02 -17.83
N THR A 111 -6.74 1.44 -16.70
CA THR A 111 -5.72 1.92 -15.78
C THR A 111 -4.40 1.17 -15.89
N THR A 112 -4.45 -0.13 -16.19
CA THR A 112 -3.27 -1.00 -16.26
C THR A 112 -3.07 -1.65 -17.64
N GLY A 113 -4.08 -1.61 -18.50
CA GLY A 113 -4.07 -2.24 -19.82
C GLY A 113 -4.32 -3.74 -19.79
N VAL A 114 -4.07 -4.38 -20.93
CA VAL A 114 -4.00 -5.84 -21.07
C VAL A 114 -2.82 -6.17 -21.98
N ALA A 115 -2.05 -7.19 -21.63
CA ALA A 115 -0.88 -7.63 -22.38
C ALA A 115 -0.81 -9.17 -22.47
N GLY A 116 0.00 -9.65 -23.40
CA GLY A 116 0.22 -11.07 -23.68
C GLY A 116 -0.47 -11.53 -24.96
N PHE A 117 -0.30 -12.80 -25.29
CA PHE A 117 -1.05 -13.41 -26.38
C PHE A 117 -2.54 -13.49 -26.04
N ILE A 118 -3.39 -13.30 -27.04
CA ILE A 118 -4.82 -13.65 -26.92
C ILE A 118 -4.92 -15.15 -26.61
N SER A 119 -5.68 -15.49 -25.57
CA SER A 119 -5.96 -16.86 -25.15
C SER A 119 -7.27 -16.93 -24.37
N THR A 120 -7.71 -18.14 -24.00
CA THR A 120 -8.85 -18.33 -23.10
C THR A 120 -8.63 -17.78 -21.69
N ALA A 121 -7.39 -17.44 -21.31
CA ALA A 121 -7.08 -16.86 -20.00
C ALA A 121 -7.43 -15.37 -19.91
N ASN A 122 -7.40 -14.64 -21.03
CA ASN A 122 -7.63 -13.19 -21.06
C ASN A 122 -8.76 -12.76 -22.01
N SER A 123 -9.29 -13.66 -22.85
CA SER A 123 -10.23 -13.33 -23.91
C SER A 123 -11.36 -14.34 -24.04
N VAL A 124 -12.52 -13.87 -24.48
CA VAL A 124 -13.58 -14.76 -25.00
C VAL A 124 -13.22 -15.08 -26.45
N VAL A 125 -12.84 -16.32 -26.71
CA VAL A 125 -12.43 -16.79 -28.03
C VAL A 125 -13.56 -17.52 -28.75
N GLY A 126 -13.61 -17.42 -30.07
CA GLY A 126 -14.52 -18.22 -30.90
C GLY A 126 -14.00 -19.64 -31.13
N GLY A 127 -14.91 -20.51 -31.58
CA GLY A 127 -14.62 -21.90 -31.92
C GLY A 127 -14.89 -22.28 -33.38
N THR A 128 -15.48 -21.37 -34.17
CA THR A 128 -15.98 -21.64 -35.52
C THR A 128 -15.21 -20.86 -36.58
N ASN A 129 -14.89 -21.51 -37.70
CA ASN A 129 -14.16 -20.92 -38.83
C ASN A 129 -14.89 -19.67 -39.36
N SER A 130 -14.18 -18.55 -39.49
CA SER A 130 -14.74 -17.24 -39.88
C SER A 130 -15.83 -16.70 -38.95
N GLY A 131 -16.00 -17.30 -37.77
CA GLY A 131 -16.99 -16.91 -36.77
C GLY A 131 -16.70 -15.56 -36.12
N GLY A 132 -15.44 -15.12 -36.11
CA GLY A 132 -14.99 -13.93 -35.42
C GLY A 132 -15.66 -12.63 -35.90
N SER A 133 -15.95 -12.55 -37.20
CA SER A 133 -16.68 -11.42 -37.80
C SER A 133 -18.08 -11.21 -37.19
N SER A 134 -18.71 -12.29 -36.72
CA SER A 134 -20.05 -12.28 -36.11
C SER A 134 -20.05 -12.02 -34.60
N MET A 135 -18.88 -12.06 -33.94
CA MET A 135 -18.79 -11.86 -32.49
C MET A 135 -19.12 -10.42 -32.13
N VAL A 136 -20.04 -10.23 -31.18
CA VAL A 136 -20.45 -8.93 -30.68
C VAL A 136 -20.25 -8.86 -29.18
N ALA A 137 -19.98 -7.67 -28.65
CA ALA A 137 -19.83 -7.47 -27.22
C ALA A 137 -20.57 -6.20 -26.79
N ASN A 138 -21.23 -6.27 -25.64
CA ASN A 138 -21.91 -5.14 -25.03
C ASN A 138 -21.63 -5.12 -23.53
N TYR A 139 -21.47 -3.94 -22.96
CA TYR A 139 -21.22 -3.79 -21.53
C TYR A 139 -22.52 -3.53 -20.80
N ASP A 140 -22.82 -4.42 -19.87
CA ASP A 140 -23.89 -4.25 -18.90
C ASP A 140 -23.32 -3.52 -17.68
N ALA A 141 -23.47 -2.19 -17.69
CA ALA A 141 -23.02 -1.31 -16.62
C ALA A 141 -23.77 -1.53 -15.29
N THR A 142 -24.97 -2.14 -15.33
CA THR A 142 -25.74 -2.39 -14.10
C THR A 142 -25.12 -3.54 -13.31
N ASN A 143 -24.62 -4.57 -14.01
CA ASN A 143 -24.01 -5.75 -13.38
C ASN A 143 -22.48 -5.80 -13.56
N SER A 144 -21.85 -4.71 -14.02
CA SER A 144 -20.41 -4.58 -14.27
C SER A 144 -19.82 -5.77 -15.05
N GLN A 145 -20.47 -6.15 -16.14
CA GLN A 145 -20.10 -7.33 -16.93
C GLN A 145 -20.09 -7.06 -18.43
N LEU A 146 -19.13 -7.66 -19.14
CA LEU A 146 -19.14 -7.72 -20.59
C LEU A 146 -19.93 -8.94 -21.05
N VAL A 147 -20.94 -8.73 -21.88
CA VAL A 147 -21.74 -9.78 -22.51
C VAL A 147 -21.23 -9.96 -23.94
N VAL A 148 -20.67 -11.14 -24.23
CA VAL A 148 -20.10 -11.46 -25.54
C VAL A 148 -20.99 -12.50 -26.23
N GLY A 149 -21.62 -12.10 -27.34
CA GLY A 149 -22.34 -13.00 -28.22
C GLY A 149 -21.38 -13.64 -29.23
N ARG A 150 -21.44 -14.96 -29.34
CA ARG A 150 -20.76 -15.76 -30.37
C ARG A 150 -21.80 -16.51 -31.19
N PRO A 151 -22.42 -15.86 -32.20
CA PRO A 151 -23.50 -16.46 -32.98
C PRO A 151 -23.08 -17.73 -33.72
N ALA A 152 -21.88 -17.74 -34.30
CA ALA A 152 -21.35 -18.91 -35.01
C ALA A 152 -21.19 -20.16 -34.11
N ASP A 153 -20.91 -19.95 -32.82
CA ASP A 153 -20.79 -21.01 -31.82
C ASP A 153 -22.11 -21.28 -31.07
N ASN A 154 -23.15 -20.48 -31.30
CA ASN A 154 -24.42 -20.48 -30.56
C ASN A 154 -24.25 -20.32 -29.03
N ILE A 155 -23.35 -19.42 -28.60
CA ILE A 155 -23.06 -19.17 -27.17
C ILE A 155 -23.11 -17.67 -26.83
N VAL A 156 -23.60 -17.36 -25.63
CA VAL A 156 -23.40 -16.05 -24.98
C VAL A 156 -22.52 -16.25 -23.75
N THR A 157 -21.45 -15.47 -23.63
CA THR A 157 -20.52 -15.50 -22.50
C THR A 157 -20.65 -14.24 -21.67
N PHE A 158 -20.71 -14.38 -20.35
CA PHE A 158 -20.67 -13.28 -19.40
C PHE A 158 -19.28 -13.21 -18.77
N LEU A 159 -18.55 -12.13 -19.03
CA LEU A 159 -17.30 -11.80 -18.34
C LEU A 159 -17.61 -10.78 -17.25
N ARG A 160 -17.50 -11.20 -15.99
CA ARG A 160 -17.58 -10.28 -14.86
C ARG A 160 -16.17 -9.81 -14.55
N GLN A 161 -15.96 -8.50 -14.41
CA GLN A 161 -14.71 -8.03 -13.81
C GLN A 161 -14.59 -8.68 -12.42
N SER A 162 -13.39 -9.07 -12.02
CA SER A 162 -13.17 -9.68 -10.71
C SER A 162 -13.57 -8.68 -9.62
N SER A 163 -14.83 -8.76 -9.20
CA SER A 163 -15.41 -7.97 -8.13
C SER A 163 -15.07 -8.55 -6.76
N VAL A 164 -14.21 -9.56 -6.71
CA VAL A 164 -13.70 -10.08 -5.45
C VAL A 164 -12.70 -9.06 -4.94
N PRO A 165 -12.96 -8.38 -3.82
CA PRO A 165 -11.97 -7.47 -3.28
C PRO A 165 -10.73 -8.23 -2.89
N MET A 166 -9.59 -7.55 -2.82
CA MET A 166 -8.34 -8.10 -2.30
C MET A 166 -7.72 -7.05 -1.40
N VAL A 167 -8.31 -6.90 -0.22
CA VAL A 167 -7.92 -5.87 0.76
C VAL A 167 -6.82 -6.42 1.65
N THR A 168 -5.78 -5.62 1.87
CA THR A 168 -4.73 -5.85 2.86
C THR A 168 -4.58 -4.64 3.75
N VAL A 169 -4.10 -4.87 4.98
CA VAL A 169 -3.72 -3.81 5.91
C VAL A 169 -2.24 -3.94 6.24
N ALA A 170 -1.53 -2.82 6.27
CA ALA A 170 -0.18 -2.70 6.81
C ALA A 170 -0.21 -1.79 8.03
N LYS A 171 0.69 -2.03 8.98
CA LYS A 171 0.86 -1.21 10.17
C LYS A 171 2.34 -1.02 10.44
N THR A 172 2.75 0.21 10.74
CA THR A 172 4.11 0.55 11.14
C THR A 172 4.10 1.39 12.41
N ALA A 173 5.22 1.37 13.13
CA ALA A 173 5.50 2.22 14.29
C ALA A 173 6.72 3.07 13.97
N SER A 174 6.71 4.33 14.37
CA SER A 174 7.88 5.21 14.23
C SER A 174 8.06 6.05 15.49
N PRO A 175 9.24 6.02 16.12
CA PRO A 175 10.41 5.20 15.74
C PRO A 175 10.19 3.69 16.02
N GLU A 176 10.88 2.82 15.28
CA GLU A 176 10.89 1.35 15.53
C GLU A 176 11.85 0.95 16.66
N SER A 177 12.58 1.93 17.21
CA SER A 177 13.60 1.75 18.25
C SER A 177 13.03 1.94 19.66
N GLU A 178 13.95 2.07 20.63
CA GLU A 178 13.62 2.39 22.01
C GLU A 178 12.89 3.74 22.11
N VAL A 179 11.73 3.75 22.77
CA VAL A 179 10.89 4.93 23.01
C VAL A 179 10.83 5.16 24.52
N GLY A 180 11.27 6.34 24.96
CA GLY A 180 11.19 6.78 26.36
C GLY A 180 9.77 6.77 26.94
N TYR A 181 9.67 6.66 28.25
CA TYR A 181 8.41 6.88 28.95
C TYR A 181 7.93 8.33 28.74
N GLY A 182 6.66 8.53 28.43
CA GLY A 182 6.08 9.84 28.11
C GLY A 182 6.40 10.36 26.70
N ARG A 183 7.17 9.63 25.89
CA ARG A 183 7.51 10.02 24.52
C ARG A 183 6.40 9.69 23.54
N LEU A 184 6.33 10.45 22.45
CA LEU A 184 5.43 10.18 21.36
C LEU A 184 6.01 9.12 20.43
N LEU A 185 5.13 8.28 19.91
CA LEU A 185 5.38 7.44 18.76
C LEU A 185 4.21 7.55 17.79
N THR A 186 4.48 7.38 16.52
CA THR A 186 3.49 7.43 15.45
C THR A 186 3.17 6.02 14.99
N TYR A 187 1.89 5.67 14.97
CA TYR A 187 1.40 4.50 14.24
C TYR A 187 0.82 4.95 12.90
N THR A 188 1.14 4.21 11.84
CA THR A 188 0.56 4.41 10.50
C THR A 188 -0.09 3.12 10.03
N LEU A 189 -1.35 3.22 9.62
CA LEU A 189 -2.16 2.16 9.02
C LEU A 189 -2.35 2.46 7.54
N ILE A 190 -2.14 1.47 6.68
CA ILE A 190 -2.36 1.61 5.24
C ILE A 190 -3.24 0.46 4.78
N LEU A 191 -4.44 0.77 4.28
CA LEU A 191 -5.32 -0.17 3.59
C LEU A 191 -5.04 -0.11 2.09
N THR A 192 -4.78 -1.26 1.48
CA THR A 192 -4.60 -1.38 0.03
C THR A 192 -5.59 -2.39 -0.53
N ASN A 193 -6.21 -2.10 -1.67
CA ASN A 193 -7.04 -3.05 -2.39
C ASN A 193 -6.50 -3.24 -3.82
N THR A 194 -6.14 -4.47 -4.14
CA THR A 194 -5.66 -4.88 -5.47
C THR A 194 -6.69 -5.68 -6.26
N GLY A 195 -7.86 -5.95 -5.67
CA GLY A 195 -8.99 -6.64 -6.30
C GLY A 195 -10.08 -5.66 -6.73
N GLY A 196 -11.33 -6.13 -6.78
CA GLY A 196 -12.50 -5.27 -7.01
C GLY A 196 -12.82 -4.38 -5.79
N GLU A 197 -13.64 -3.34 -5.96
CA GLU A 197 -14.08 -2.47 -4.86
C GLU A 197 -14.69 -3.28 -3.70
N ASP A 198 -14.26 -3.02 -2.46
CA ASP A 198 -14.99 -3.44 -1.27
C ASP A 198 -15.78 -2.24 -0.72
N PRO A 199 -17.13 -2.25 -0.77
CA PRO A 199 -17.93 -1.10 -0.36
C PRO A 199 -18.02 -0.91 1.16
N ALA A 200 -17.62 -1.91 1.95
CA ALA A 200 -17.86 -1.92 3.40
C ALA A 200 -16.74 -2.65 4.16
N VAL A 201 -15.58 -2.00 4.24
CA VAL A 201 -14.48 -2.44 5.11
C VAL A 201 -14.62 -1.79 6.47
N LEU A 202 -14.43 -2.58 7.52
CA LEU A 202 -14.29 -2.14 8.91
C LEU A 202 -12.85 -2.39 9.35
N VAL A 203 -12.24 -1.40 9.98
CA VAL A 203 -10.92 -1.47 10.62
C VAL A 203 -11.08 -1.18 12.10
N THR A 204 -10.41 -1.99 12.92
CA THR A 204 -10.32 -1.81 14.36
C THR A 204 -8.89 -2.02 14.83
N ASP A 205 -8.39 -1.09 15.60
CA ASP A 205 -7.07 -1.10 16.22
C ASP A 205 -7.25 -0.77 17.70
N THR A 206 -7.14 -1.78 18.56
CA THR A 206 -7.23 -1.59 20.00
C THR A 206 -5.84 -1.28 20.53
N LEU A 207 -5.65 -0.07 21.05
CA LEU A 207 -4.39 0.36 21.59
C LEU A 207 -3.99 -0.54 22.77
N PRO A 208 -2.77 -1.10 22.78
CA PRO A 208 -2.33 -1.97 23.85
C PRO A 208 -2.15 -1.20 25.15
N ALA A 209 -2.14 -1.92 26.28
CA ALA A 209 -1.68 -1.35 27.54
C ALA A 209 -0.24 -0.82 27.37
N GLY A 210 0.05 0.35 27.94
CA GLY A 210 1.36 0.97 27.80
C GLY A 210 1.44 2.04 26.70
N VAL A 211 0.34 2.35 26.01
CA VAL A 211 0.23 3.55 25.17
C VAL A 211 -1.06 4.30 25.47
N VAL A 212 -1.06 5.61 25.23
CA VAL A 212 -2.24 6.48 25.36
C VAL A 212 -2.39 7.30 24.09
N PHE A 213 -3.58 7.37 23.51
CA PHE A 213 -3.82 8.17 22.30
C PHE A 213 -3.49 9.65 22.53
N ALA A 214 -2.66 10.24 21.67
CA ALA A 214 -2.20 11.62 21.80
C ALA A 214 -2.83 12.56 20.75
N GLY A 215 -3.03 12.09 19.51
CA GLY A 215 -3.63 12.91 18.47
C GLY A 215 -3.58 12.29 17.07
N TRP A 216 -4.34 12.86 16.14
CA TRP A 216 -4.31 12.47 14.73
C TRP A 216 -3.21 13.21 13.98
N ILE A 217 -2.54 12.51 13.05
CA ILE A 217 -1.72 13.12 12.00
C ILE A 217 -2.52 13.12 10.70
N GLU A 218 -3.08 11.97 10.33
CA GLU A 218 -3.99 11.80 9.21
C GLU A 218 -5.17 10.93 9.65
N GLN A 219 -6.35 11.53 9.79
CA GLN A 219 -7.50 10.85 10.37
C GLN A 219 -8.26 10.02 9.35
N SER A 220 -8.38 10.48 8.10
CA SER A 220 -9.12 9.81 7.02
C SER A 220 -10.54 9.33 7.38
N GLY A 221 -11.22 10.06 8.27
CA GLY A 221 -12.56 9.71 8.76
C GLY A 221 -12.59 8.66 9.88
N ALA A 222 -11.44 8.22 10.39
CA ALA A 222 -11.35 7.32 11.54
C ALA A 222 -11.79 8.04 12.83
N ALA A 223 -12.22 7.29 13.83
CA ALA A 223 -12.54 7.79 15.15
C ALA A 223 -11.80 6.99 16.22
N VAL A 224 -11.63 7.59 17.41
CA VAL A 224 -11.06 6.91 18.58
C VAL A 224 -12.05 6.99 19.72
N ALA A 225 -12.34 5.85 20.35
CA ALA A 225 -13.18 5.75 21.54
C ALA A 225 -12.79 4.53 22.36
N ASN A 226 -12.68 4.68 23.68
CA ASN A 226 -12.31 3.59 24.61
C ASN A 226 -11.06 2.83 24.16
N ASP A 227 -10.00 3.58 23.81
CA ASP A 227 -8.72 3.05 23.32
C ASP A 227 -8.81 2.22 22.01
N VAL A 228 -9.92 2.32 21.28
CA VAL A 228 -10.06 1.69 19.95
C VAL A 228 -10.08 2.76 18.87
N VAL A 229 -9.09 2.72 17.98
CA VAL A 229 -9.11 3.43 16.70
C VAL A 229 -9.93 2.60 15.72
N ALA A 230 -11.02 3.17 15.21
CA ALA A 230 -11.94 2.50 14.31
C ALA A 230 -12.17 3.33 13.03
N TRP A 231 -12.29 2.65 11.90
CA TRP A 231 -12.61 3.25 10.62
C TRP A 231 -13.56 2.34 9.84
N SER A 232 -14.46 2.91 9.07
CA SER A 232 -15.30 2.15 8.15
C SER A 232 -15.54 2.91 6.86
N GLY A 233 -15.53 2.22 5.73
CA GLY A 233 -15.80 2.81 4.44
C GLY A 233 -15.51 1.89 3.27
N ALA A 234 -15.71 2.42 2.06
CA ALA A 234 -15.35 1.72 0.83
C ALA A 234 -13.84 1.81 0.60
N VAL A 235 -13.22 0.72 0.14
CA VAL A 235 -11.82 0.67 -0.28
C VAL A 235 -11.78 0.34 -1.77
N ASN A 236 -11.52 1.37 -2.58
CA ASN A 236 -11.40 1.27 -4.03
C ASN A 236 -10.05 0.67 -4.45
N THR A 237 -10.00 0.12 -5.66
CA THR A 237 -8.76 -0.42 -6.23
C THR A 237 -7.73 0.69 -6.47
N GLY A 238 -6.47 0.42 -6.15
CA GLY A 238 -5.33 1.24 -6.58
C GLY A 238 -5.06 2.54 -5.81
N THR A 239 -6.00 3.06 -5.01
CA THR A 239 -5.76 4.20 -4.11
C THR A 239 -5.78 3.75 -2.65
N PRO A 240 -4.64 3.74 -1.94
CA PRO A 240 -4.60 3.35 -0.53
C PRO A 240 -5.31 4.35 0.38
N ILE A 241 -5.88 3.85 1.48
CA ILE A 241 -6.35 4.69 2.59
C ILE A 241 -5.29 4.68 3.69
N THR A 242 -4.80 5.86 4.06
CA THR A 242 -3.80 6.03 5.13
C THR A 242 -4.47 6.63 6.37
N ILE A 243 -4.23 6.02 7.54
CA ILE A 243 -4.63 6.56 8.84
C ILE A 243 -3.36 6.62 9.69
N SER A 244 -2.98 7.79 10.16
CA SER A 244 -1.82 7.96 11.05
C SER A 244 -2.17 8.76 12.29
N PHE A 245 -1.67 8.30 13.44
CA PHE A 245 -1.94 8.89 14.74
C PHE A 245 -0.75 8.72 15.67
N GLN A 246 -0.64 9.66 16.61
CA GLN A 246 0.35 9.62 17.67
C GLN A 246 -0.22 9.00 18.94
N VAL A 247 0.61 8.27 19.65
CA VAL A 247 0.36 7.82 21.01
C VAL A 247 1.54 8.18 21.91
N THR A 248 1.27 8.43 23.17
CA THR A 248 2.28 8.59 24.22
C THR A 248 2.60 7.22 24.80
N ASN A 249 3.88 6.84 24.82
CA ASN A 249 4.35 5.66 25.54
C ASN A 249 4.16 5.86 27.05
N SER A 250 3.42 4.97 27.68
CA SER A 250 3.20 4.92 29.14
C SER A 250 3.75 3.65 29.78
N ALA A 251 4.49 2.84 29.02
CA ALA A 251 5.23 1.69 29.50
C ALA A 251 6.73 1.98 29.61
N ALA A 252 7.40 1.24 30.49
CA ALA A 252 8.83 1.31 30.71
C ALA A 252 9.39 -0.09 31.02
N GLY A 253 10.72 -0.19 31.10
CA GLY A 253 11.38 -1.41 31.59
C GLY A 253 11.91 -2.31 30.48
N GLY A 254 12.22 -1.77 29.30
CA GLY A 254 12.78 -2.57 28.19
C GLY A 254 11.78 -3.53 27.54
N ALA A 255 10.48 -3.37 27.79
CA ALA A 255 9.43 -4.22 27.23
C ALA A 255 9.19 -3.93 25.74
N THR A 256 8.85 -4.95 24.96
CA THR A 256 8.34 -4.78 23.60
C THR A 256 6.83 -4.58 23.65
N ILE A 257 6.34 -3.46 23.12
CA ILE A 257 4.91 -3.18 22.99
C ILE A 257 4.50 -3.45 21.55
N THR A 258 3.58 -4.40 21.36
CA THR A 258 3.04 -4.77 20.05
C THR A 258 1.61 -4.28 19.94
N ASN A 259 1.32 -3.45 18.95
CA ASN A 259 -0.02 -3.04 18.59
C ASN A 259 -0.49 -3.79 17.33
N THR A 260 -1.73 -4.28 17.33
CA THR A 260 -2.33 -5.07 16.26
C THR A 260 -3.57 -4.37 15.70
N VAL A 261 -3.54 -4.05 14.41
CA VAL A 261 -4.73 -3.64 13.66
C VAL A 261 -5.39 -4.87 13.04
N GLN A 262 -6.72 -4.87 12.99
CA GLN A 262 -7.53 -5.85 12.29
C GLN A 262 -8.45 -5.15 11.30
N PHE A 263 -8.76 -5.83 10.20
CA PHE A 263 -9.83 -5.41 9.29
C PHE A 263 -10.75 -6.58 8.95
N SER A 264 -11.99 -6.26 8.61
CA SER A 264 -12.97 -7.16 8.01
C SER A 264 -13.66 -6.44 6.85
N GLY A 265 -13.63 -7.05 5.67
CA GLY A 265 -14.39 -6.66 4.49
C GLY A 265 -15.46 -7.69 4.15
N THR A 266 -16.02 -7.57 2.94
CA THR A 266 -17.12 -8.40 2.44
C THR A 266 -16.76 -9.88 2.30
N THR A 267 -15.54 -10.19 1.87
CA THR A 267 -15.09 -11.57 1.60
C THR A 267 -13.82 -11.96 2.35
N GLN A 268 -13.21 -11.03 3.07
CA GLN A 268 -11.89 -11.19 3.67
C GLN A 268 -11.82 -10.53 5.04
N ALA A 269 -10.90 -11.02 5.85
CA ALA A 269 -10.46 -10.36 7.06
C ALA A 269 -8.94 -10.57 7.19
N GLY A 270 -8.28 -9.70 7.93
CA GLY A 270 -6.85 -9.79 8.15
C GLY A 270 -6.37 -8.88 9.26
N SER A 271 -5.07 -8.92 9.50
CA SER A 271 -4.44 -8.15 10.57
C SER A 271 -3.01 -7.80 10.22
N ALA A 272 -2.50 -6.72 10.82
CA ALA A 272 -1.08 -6.37 10.80
C ALA A 272 -0.65 -5.92 12.19
N THR A 273 0.64 -6.06 12.48
CA THR A 273 1.21 -5.65 13.76
C THR A 273 2.36 -4.69 13.54
N ALA A 274 2.55 -3.79 14.50
CA ALA A 274 3.79 -3.04 14.64
C ALA A 274 4.21 -3.04 16.10
N ALA A 275 5.51 -3.03 16.33
CA ALA A 275 6.09 -3.04 17.66
C ALA A 275 7.19 -1.99 17.80
N TYR A 276 7.39 -1.55 19.05
CA TYR A 276 8.54 -0.76 19.46
C TYR A 276 9.02 -1.29 20.82
N THR A 277 10.22 -0.91 21.25
CA THR A 277 10.74 -1.25 22.58
C THR A 277 10.66 -0.04 23.49
N THR A 278 10.29 -0.22 24.76
CA THR A 278 10.27 0.87 25.73
C THR A 278 11.66 1.12 26.29
N ALA A 279 11.95 2.34 26.71
CA ALA A 279 13.16 2.67 27.47
C ALA A 279 13.41 1.72 28.64
N THR A 280 14.67 1.35 28.80
CA THR A 280 15.16 0.59 29.95
C THR A 280 14.93 1.39 31.23
N THR A 281 14.41 0.73 32.26
CA THR A 281 14.27 1.34 33.59
C THR A 281 15.41 0.89 34.49
N LEU A 282 16.11 1.85 35.08
CA LEU A 282 17.19 1.59 36.03
C LEU A 282 16.69 1.96 37.43
N THR A 283 16.67 0.97 38.32
CA THR A 283 16.30 1.12 39.74
C THR A 283 17.41 0.56 40.62
N PRO A 284 18.06 1.38 41.46
CA PRO A 284 19.10 0.91 42.36
C PRO A 284 18.49 0.11 43.52
N SER A 285 19.20 -0.95 43.94
CA SER A 285 18.77 -1.81 45.05
C SER A 285 19.26 -1.32 46.43
N GLY A 286 20.05 -0.24 46.47
CA GLY A 286 20.64 0.31 47.69
C GLY A 286 21.08 1.76 47.53
N SER A 287 21.57 2.34 48.62
CA SER A 287 22.07 3.73 48.66
C SER A 287 23.57 3.80 48.35
N GLY A 288 24.04 4.91 47.79
CA GLY A 288 25.43 5.04 47.35
C GLY A 288 25.68 6.15 46.33
N SER A 289 26.84 6.07 45.68
CA SER A 289 27.27 6.99 44.62
C SER A 289 26.53 6.71 43.31
N TRP A 290 26.26 7.75 42.52
CA TRP A 290 25.56 7.61 41.23
C TRP A 290 26.24 6.60 40.30
N SER A 291 27.55 6.69 40.12
CA SER A 291 28.29 5.81 39.19
C SER A 291 28.26 4.33 39.57
N ASP A 292 28.11 4.02 40.86
CA ASP A 292 27.98 2.64 41.37
C ASP A 292 26.56 2.10 41.23
N LEU A 293 25.57 2.99 41.37
CA LEU A 293 24.16 2.63 41.39
C LEU A 293 23.51 2.57 40.00
N PHE A 294 23.99 3.41 39.08
CA PHE A 294 23.46 3.54 37.73
C PHE A 294 24.56 3.29 36.70
N PRO A 295 24.61 2.09 36.10
CA PRO A 295 25.57 1.83 35.03
C PRO A 295 25.29 2.76 33.83
N PRO A 296 26.30 3.03 32.99
CA PRO A 296 26.10 3.80 31.76
C PRO A 296 24.99 3.19 30.92
N CYS A 297 24.03 4.01 30.51
CA CYS A 297 22.94 3.62 29.63
C CYS A 297 23.28 4.01 28.18
N THR A 298 23.03 3.11 27.24
CA THR A 298 23.07 3.40 25.81
C THR A 298 21.65 3.66 25.33
N GLY A 299 21.29 4.93 25.05
CA GLY A 299 19.95 5.31 24.59
C GLY A 299 19.21 6.22 25.58
N GLU A 300 17.87 6.21 25.52
CA GLU A 300 17.03 6.89 26.52
C GLU A 300 16.75 5.94 27.69
N CYS A 301 17.16 6.32 28.91
CA CYS A 301 16.87 5.55 30.11
C CYS A 301 15.86 6.25 31.02
N ASN A 302 15.02 5.46 31.68
CA ASN A 302 14.16 5.91 32.77
C ASN A 302 14.85 5.58 34.11
N TYR A 303 15.37 6.60 34.79
CA TYR A 303 16.03 6.46 36.09
C TYR A 303 14.99 6.61 37.20
N VAL A 304 14.84 5.58 38.04
CA VAL A 304 13.88 5.61 39.14
C VAL A 304 14.60 5.35 40.45
N ILE A 305 14.54 6.30 41.37
CA ILE A 305 15.09 6.18 42.72
C ILE A 305 13.95 5.80 43.68
N PRO A 306 13.92 4.56 44.21
CA PRO A 306 12.80 4.07 45.00
C PRO A 306 12.85 4.56 46.46
N PRO A 307 11.74 4.45 47.22
CA PRO A 307 11.68 4.87 48.62
C PRO A 307 12.75 4.19 49.47
N GLY A 308 13.35 4.96 50.40
CA GLY A 308 14.40 4.47 51.30
C GLY A 308 15.80 4.41 50.66
N VAL A 309 15.94 4.79 49.38
CA VAL A 309 17.25 4.89 48.71
C VAL A 309 17.74 6.33 48.71
N THR A 310 19.01 6.51 49.08
CA THR A 310 19.76 7.76 48.95
C THR A 310 20.80 7.63 47.84
N VAL A 311 20.70 8.47 46.81
CA VAL A 311 21.68 8.57 45.73
C VAL A 311 22.49 9.84 45.92
N THR A 312 23.82 9.75 45.88
CA THR A 312 24.72 10.90 45.94
C THR A 312 25.51 11.04 44.65
N LEU A 313 25.54 12.22 44.04
CA LEU A 313 26.36 12.46 42.85
C LEU A 313 27.85 12.49 43.22
N ASP A 314 28.65 11.70 42.54
CA ASP A 314 30.11 11.64 42.65
C ASP A 314 30.81 12.34 41.46
N GLY A 315 30.07 12.66 40.40
CA GLY A 315 30.50 13.46 39.24
C GLY A 315 29.34 14.22 38.60
N ASP A 316 29.65 15.07 37.62
CA ASP A 316 28.63 15.69 36.76
C ASP A 316 28.01 14.63 35.84
N ILE A 317 26.70 14.69 35.63
CA ILE A 317 25.95 13.68 34.85
C ILE A 317 25.19 14.30 33.69
N ASN A 318 25.04 13.54 32.61
CA ASN A 318 24.17 13.86 31.47
C ASN A 318 23.03 12.84 31.42
N LEU A 319 21.80 13.32 31.33
CA LEU A 319 20.60 12.50 31.28
C LEU A 319 19.93 12.66 29.91
N SER A 320 19.82 11.56 29.17
CA SER A 320 19.08 11.47 27.90
C SER A 320 17.60 11.12 28.06
N GLY A 321 17.20 10.61 29.23
CA GLY A 321 15.82 10.23 29.53
C GLY A 321 15.33 10.75 30.89
N ASN A 322 14.25 10.16 31.41
CA ASN A 322 13.54 10.68 32.58
C ASN A 322 14.24 10.32 33.90
N LEU A 323 14.02 11.14 34.93
CA LEU A 323 14.42 10.87 36.30
C LEU A 323 13.22 11.03 37.24
N GLU A 324 12.90 9.95 37.96
CA GLU A 324 11.86 9.88 38.98
C GLU A 324 12.50 9.63 40.35
N ILE A 325 12.26 10.53 41.30
CA ILE A 325 12.62 10.38 42.71
C ILE A 325 11.33 10.09 43.47
N GLN A 326 11.13 8.83 43.85
CA GLN A 326 9.90 8.40 44.51
C GLN A 326 9.80 8.97 45.93
N ALA A 327 8.56 9.11 46.43
CA ALA A 327 8.33 9.65 47.76
C ALA A 327 9.09 8.84 48.83
N GLY A 328 9.91 9.50 49.64
CA GLY A 328 10.77 8.85 50.65
C GLY A 328 12.14 8.41 50.14
N ALA A 329 12.48 8.68 48.88
CA ALA A 329 13.85 8.64 48.37
C ALA A 329 14.59 9.96 48.65
N ALA A 330 15.91 9.93 48.57
CA ALA A 330 16.77 11.11 48.68
C ALA A 330 17.76 11.20 47.51
N PHE A 331 17.88 12.38 46.93
CA PHE A 331 18.87 12.69 45.90
C PHE A 331 19.76 13.83 46.38
N ASN A 332 21.05 13.54 46.58
CA ASN A 332 22.04 14.49 47.04
C ASN A 332 22.93 14.92 45.85
N PRO A 333 22.78 16.15 45.35
CA PRO A 333 23.55 16.63 44.21
C PRO A 333 25.03 16.86 44.54
N ASN A 334 25.43 16.97 45.81
CA ASN A 334 26.83 17.00 46.25
C ASN A 334 27.75 17.98 45.47
N GLY A 335 27.23 19.16 45.12
CA GLY A 335 27.97 20.17 44.37
C GLY A 335 28.20 19.85 42.89
N LYS A 336 27.49 18.87 42.32
CA LYS A 336 27.61 18.42 40.93
C LYS A 336 26.47 18.92 40.05
N THR A 337 26.73 18.98 38.75
CA THR A 337 25.78 19.42 37.73
C THR A 337 25.01 18.23 37.16
N VAL A 338 23.70 18.42 36.97
CA VAL A 338 22.85 17.54 36.16
C VAL A 338 22.55 18.27 34.86
N THR A 339 22.91 17.67 33.73
CA THR A 339 22.61 18.20 32.39
C THR A 339 21.55 17.32 31.74
N LEU A 340 20.45 17.93 31.32
CA LEU A 340 19.46 17.30 30.46
C LEU A 340 19.93 17.43 29.01
N THR A 341 19.98 16.31 28.29
CA THR A 341 20.46 16.25 26.90
C THR A 341 19.48 15.52 26.00
N GLY A 342 19.24 16.02 24.79
CA GLY A 342 18.40 15.36 23.78
C GLY A 342 17.35 16.30 23.20
N ASP A 343 16.75 15.92 22.07
CA ASP A 343 15.90 16.81 21.27
C ASP A 343 14.42 16.78 21.71
N GLU A 344 14.09 16.02 22.74
CA GLU A 344 12.71 15.69 23.13
C GLU A 344 12.43 16.02 24.62
N ALA A 345 11.18 16.36 24.97
CA ALA A 345 10.75 16.78 26.33
C ALA A 345 10.94 15.77 27.49
N GLN A 346 11.94 15.97 28.36
CA GLN A 346 12.23 15.08 29.50
C GLN A 346 11.40 15.41 30.74
N THR A 347 11.09 14.40 31.55
CA THR A 347 10.37 14.57 32.82
C THR A 347 11.30 14.35 34.01
N LEU A 348 11.31 15.33 34.93
CA LEU A 348 11.92 15.23 36.25
C LEU A 348 10.82 15.26 37.31
N THR A 349 10.67 14.20 38.10
CA THR A 349 9.67 14.13 39.18
C THR A 349 10.33 13.82 40.53
N GLY A 350 9.80 14.43 41.60
CA GLY A 350 10.21 14.11 42.96
C GLY A 350 9.74 15.11 44.00
N ASN A 351 9.85 14.72 45.28
CA ASN A 351 9.49 15.57 46.41
C ASN A 351 10.38 15.28 47.65
N PRO A 352 11.42 16.10 47.93
CA PRO A 352 11.90 17.25 47.16
C PRO A 352 12.82 16.88 45.99
N LEU A 353 12.78 17.65 44.90
CA LEU A 353 13.78 17.65 43.83
C LEU A 353 14.91 18.62 44.21
N ALA A 354 16.09 18.09 44.57
CA ALA A 354 17.23 18.90 44.98
C ALA A 354 18.36 18.83 43.93
N PHE A 355 18.70 19.97 43.33
CA PHE A 355 19.83 20.09 42.40
C PHE A 355 20.81 21.15 42.90
N TYR A 356 22.11 20.94 42.68
CA TYR A 356 23.10 22.00 42.88
C TYR A 356 23.14 22.93 41.67
N ASN A 357 23.27 22.35 40.47
CA ASN A 357 23.13 23.05 39.20
C ASN A 357 22.38 22.14 38.21
N LEU A 358 21.36 22.67 37.54
CA LEU A 358 20.58 21.97 36.52
C LEU A 358 20.71 22.72 35.19
N VAL A 359 21.27 22.07 34.19
CA VAL A 359 21.40 22.60 32.83
C VAL A 359 20.39 21.90 31.94
N VAL A 360 19.60 22.68 31.20
CA VAL A 360 18.67 22.16 30.18
C VAL A 360 19.18 22.68 28.84
N ASN A 361 19.69 21.77 28.02
CA ASN A 361 20.20 22.08 26.67
C ASN A 361 19.16 21.76 25.61
#